data_AF-A0A740FCY0-F1
#
_entry.id   AF-A0A740FCY0-F1
#
_cell.length_a   1.000
_cell.length_b   1.000
_cell.length_c   1.000
_cell.angle_alpha   90.00
_cell.angle_beta   90.00
_cell.angle_gamma   90.00
#
_symmetry.space_group_name_H-M   'P 1'
#
loop_
_entity.id
_entity.type
_entity.pdbx_description
1 polymer ?
#
loop_
_entity_poly.entity_id
_entity_poly.type
_entity_poly.pdbx_seq_one_letter_code
_entity_poly.pdbx_strand_id
1 'polypeptide(L)' 'DVARLAGSPRAARQVGGVLKRLPEGSTLPWHRVVNRHGAISLTGPDLQRQRQALLAEGVVVSGSGQIDLQRYRWVY' A
#
# COMPACT_ATOMS: atom_id res chain seq x y z
N ASP A 1 -1.21 6.36 8.14
CA ASP A 1 -2.50 7.05 8.03
C ASP A 1 -3.67 6.14 8.30
N VAL A 2 -3.81 5.03 7.56
CA VAL A 2 -4.89 4.06 7.74
C VAL A 2 -5.16 3.70 9.21
N ALA A 3 -4.14 3.28 9.97
CA ALA A 3 -4.32 2.92 11.39
C ALA A 3 -4.84 4.08 12.25
N ARG A 4 -4.36 5.31 12.00
CA ARG A 4 -4.81 6.53 12.71
C ARG A 4 -6.25 6.85 12.37
N LEU A 5 -6.60 6.81 11.08
CA LEU A 5 -7.95 7.04 10.58
C LEU A 5 -8.95 6.01 11.09
N ALA A 6 -8.49 4.77 11.30
CA ALA A 6 -9.28 3.70 11.92
C ALA A 6 -9.38 3.80 13.46
N GLY A 7 -8.98 4.92 14.07
CA GLY A 7 -9.05 5.12 15.52
C GLY A 7 -8.00 4.36 16.34
N SER A 8 -7.04 3.70 15.69
CA SER A 8 -6.00 2.89 16.34
C SER A 8 -4.59 3.28 15.86
N PRO A 9 -4.05 4.46 16.24
CA PRO A 9 -2.83 5.02 15.64
C PRO A 9 -1.59 4.12 15.71
N ARG A 10 -1.51 3.23 16.71
CA ARG A 10 -0.38 2.30 16.91
C ARG A 10 -0.53 0.98 16.16
N ALA A 11 -1.64 0.77 15.43
CA ALA A 11 -1.99 -0.50 14.81
C ALA A 11 -1.46 -0.69 13.36
N ALA A 12 -0.39 0.02 12.97
CA ALA A 12 0.10 -0.01 11.58
C ALA A 12 0.52 -1.41 11.11
N ARG A 13 1.11 -2.22 12.00
CA ARG A 13 1.50 -3.60 11.69
C ARG A 13 0.28 -4.50 11.52
N GLN A 14 -0.77 -4.30 12.30
CA GLN A 14 -2.03 -5.01 12.18
C GLN A 14 -2.71 -4.70 10.85
N VAL A 15 -2.72 -3.43 10.41
CA VAL A 15 -3.22 -3.05 9.08
C VAL A 15 -2.53 -3.87 7.98
N GLY A 16 -1.20 -3.90 7.95
CA GLY A 16 -0.46 -4.70 6.96
C GLY A 16 -0.76 -6.20 7.07
N GLY A 17 -0.91 -6.72 8.29
CA GLY A 17 -1.30 -8.11 8.52
C GLY A 17 -2.69 -8.46 7.98
N VAL A 18 -3.67 -7.56 8.15
CA VAL A 18 -5.03 -7.73 7.61
C VAL A 18 -4.99 -7.73 6.08
N LEU A 19 -4.31 -6.77 5.47
CA LEU A 19 -4.20 -6.67 4.01
C LEU A 19 -3.51 -7.89 3.38
N LYS A 20 -2.53 -8.50 4.08
CA LYS A 20 -1.86 -9.73 3.63
C LYS A 20 -2.78 -10.96 3.64
N ARG A 21 -3.86 -10.94 4.45
CA ARG A 21 -4.76 -12.09 4.66
C ARG A 21 -6.17 -11.84 4.12
N LEU A 22 -6.30 -10.94 3.14
CA LEU A 22 -7.58 -10.74 2.48
C LEU A 22 -8.05 -12.05 1.86
N PRO A 23 -9.36 -12.36 1.91
CA PRO A 23 -9.90 -13.54 1.25
C PRO A 23 -9.66 -13.45 -0.26
N GLU A 24 -9.59 -14.62 -0.90
CA GLU A 24 -9.55 -14.69 -2.36
C GLU A 24 -10.77 -13.99 -2.96
N GLY A 25 -10.56 -13.26 -4.05
CA GLY A 25 -11.62 -12.46 -4.68
C GLY A 25 -11.96 -11.15 -3.96
N SER A 26 -11.23 -10.75 -2.91
CA SER A 26 -11.45 -9.46 -2.26
C SER A 26 -11.32 -8.31 -3.25
N THR A 27 -12.31 -7.42 -3.23
CA THR A 27 -12.35 -6.19 -4.05
C THR A 27 -11.66 -5.00 -3.38
N LEU A 28 -11.10 -5.17 -2.18
CA LEU A 28 -10.41 -4.10 -1.47
C LEU A 28 -9.11 -3.72 -2.21
N PRO A 29 -8.88 -2.41 -2.47
CA PRO A 29 -7.69 -1.94 -3.20
C PRO A 29 -6.45 -1.93 -2.29
N TRP A 30 -6.02 -3.10 -1.83
CA TRP A 30 -4.92 -3.28 -0.88
C TRP A 30 -3.60 -2.68 -1.39
N HIS A 31 -3.40 -2.67 -2.70
CA HIS A 31 -2.19 -2.15 -3.35
C HIS A 31 -1.97 -0.64 -3.12
N ARG A 32 -3.02 0.10 -2.74
CA ARG A 32 -2.93 1.54 -2.41
C ARG A 32 -2.28 1.82 -1.05
N VAL A 33 -2.06 0.80 -0.22
CA VAL A 33 -1.43 0.98 1.10
C VAL A 33 0.06 0.69 1.01
N VAL A 34 0.87 1.71 1.25
CA VAL A 34 2.34 1.64 1.31
C VAL A 34 2.86 2.13 2.66
N ASN A 35 4.14 1.91 2.94
CA ASN A 35 4.70 2.35 4.21
C ASN A 35 4.92 3.87 4.27
N ARG A 36 5.23 4.37 5.48
CA ARG A 36 5.48 5.80 5.75
C ARG A 36 6.64 6.41 4.97
N HIS A 37 7.51 5.60 4.37
CA HIS A 37 8.66 6.06 3.58
C HIS A 37 8.32 6.19 2.09
N GLY A 38 7.09 5.91 1.69
CA GLY A 38 6.70 5.91 0.28
C GLY A 38 7.16 4.69 -0.48
N ALA A 39 7.45 3.58 0.21
CA ALA A 39 7.90 2.35 -0.41
C ALA A 39 6.88 1.22 -0.27
N ILE A 40 6.79 0.40 -1.31
CA ILE A 40 6.14 -0.91 -1.25
C ILE A 40 6.89 -1.76 -0.21
N SER A 41 6.18 -2.27 0.80
CA SER A 41 6.76 -3.12 1.85
C SER A 41 6.94 -4.58 1.44
N LEU A 42 6.24 -5.01 0.39
CA LEU A 42 6.32 -6.38 -0.12
C LEU A 42 7.61 -6.56 -0.92
N THR A 43 8.04 -7.81 -1.08
CA THR A 43 9.27 -8.19 -1.78
C THR A 43 9.00 -9.24 -2.85
N GLY A 44 9.91 -9.42 -3.80
CA GLY A 44 9.81 -10.47 -4.81
C GLY A 44 8.56 -10.33 -5.70
N PRO A 45 7.84 -11.43 -6.00
CA PRO A 45 6.65 -11.39 -6.86
C PRO A 45 5.52 -10.49 -6.34
N ASP A 46 5.37 -10.39 -5.02
CA ASP A 46 4.33 -9.56 -4.40
C ASP A 46 4.64 -8.06 -4.55
N LEU A 47 5.92 -7.67 -4.54
CA LEU A 47 6.34 -6.31 -4.90
C LEU A 47 5.89 -5.99 -6.32
N GLN A 48 6.19 -6.88 -7.26
CA GLN A 48 5.83 -6.67 -8.67
C GLN A 48 4.30 -6.61 -8.85
N ARG A 49 3.54 -7.44 -8.15
CA ARG A 49 2.06 -7.41 -8.18
C ARG A 49 1.52 -6.06 -7.71
N GLN A 50 2.00 -5.57 -6.56
CA GLN A 50 1.58 -4.27 -6.03
C GLN A 50 1.99 -3.12 -6.95
N ARG A 51 3.23 -3.18 -7.48
CA ARG A 51 3.77 -2.19 -8.42
C ARG A 51 2.92 -2.11 -9.69
N GLN A 52 2.58 -3.24 -10.30
CA GLN A 52 1.76 -3.25 -11.51
C GLN A 52 0.35 -2.73 -11.27
N ALA A 53 -0.27 -3.07 -10.13
CA ALA A 53 -1.59 -2.54 -9.78
C ALA A 53 -1.57 -1.00 -9.60
N LEU A 54 -0.52 -0.46 -8.98
CA LEU A 54 -0.34 1.00 -8.84
C LEU A 54 -0.08 1.70 -10.18
N LEU A 55 0.76 1.10 -11.04
CA LEU A 55 1.02 1.62 -12.39
C LEU A 55 -0.25 1.65 -13.25
N ALA A 56 -1.10 0.64 -13.13
CA ALA A 56 -2.39 0.58 -13.82
C ALA A 56 -3.35 1.71 -13.39
N GLU A 57 -3.19 2.24 -12.19
CA GLU A 57 -3.90 3.42 -11.69
C GLU A 57 -3.21 4.75 -12.03
N GLY A 58 -2.12 4.71 -12.80
CA GLY A 58 -1.35 5.90 -13.19
C GLY A 58 -0.39 6.42 -12.12
N VAL A 59 -0.14 5.64 -11.05
CA VAL A 59 0.85 6.00 -10.03
C VAL A 59 2.25 5.66 -10.55
N VAL A 60 3.14 6.64 -10.59
CA VAL A 60 4.54 6.41 -10.95
C VAL A 60 5.25 5.68 -9.81
N VAL A 61 5.78 4.49 -10.09
CA VAL A 61 6.51 3.65 -9.13
C VAL A 61 7.86 3.23 -9.70
N SER A 62 8.93 3.44 -8.92
CA SER A 62 10.28 3.02 -9.31
C SER A 62 10.38 1.49 -9.45
N GLY A 63 11.47 1.00 -10.06
CA GLY A 63 11.74 -0.45 -10.10
C GLY A 63 11.91 -1.09 -8.72
N SER A 64 12.39 -0.31 -7.74
CA SER A 64 12.54 -0.70 -6.34
C SER A 64 11.28 -0.48 -5.49
N GLY A 65 10.17 -0.03 -6.07
CA GLY A 65 8.90 0.16 -5.36
C GLY A 65 8.75 1.49 -4.61
N GLN A 66 9.53 2.51 -4.97
CA GLN A 66 9.45 3.86 -4.38
C GLN A 66 8.37 4.70 -5.08
N ILE A 67 7.67 5.52 -4.30
CA ILE A 67 6.53 6.36 -4.69
C ILE A 67 6.68 7.74 -4.05
N ASP A 68 6.42 8.77 -4.83
CA ASP A 68 6.36 10.15 -4.32
C ASP A 68 5.09 10.37 -3.48
N LEU A 69 5.23 10.34 -2.16
CA LEU A 69 4.12 10.59 -1.24
C LEU A 69 3.64 12.04 -1.26
N GLN A 70 4.43 13.02 -1.69
CA GLN A 70 3.93 14.40 -1.80
C GLN A 70 2.87 14.50 -2.90
N ARG A 71 3.04 13.71 -3.96
CA ARG A 71 2.11 13.67 -5.10
C ARG A 71 0.92 12.74 -4.91
N TYR A 72 1.13 11.54 -4.34
CA TYR A 72 0.13 10.48 -4.37
C TYR A 72 -0.53 10.16 -3.02
N ARG A 73 -0.05 10.73 -1.91
CA ARG A 73 -0.66 10.47 -0.61
C ARG A 73 -2.08 11.06 -0.57
N TRP A 74 -3.03 10.24 -0.13
CA TRP A 74 -4.39 10.71 0.08
C TRP A 74 -4.45 11.78 1.18
N VAL A 75 -5.03 12.93 0.84
CA VAL A 75 -5.30 14.04 1.76
C VAL A 75 -6.75 13.91 2.24
N TYR A 76 -6.92 13.97 3.55
CA TYR A 76 -8.19 13.81 4.28
C TYR A 76 -8.37 14.94 5.28
#